data_AF-A0A0F5LFM4-F1
#
_entry.id   AF-A0A0F5LFM4-F1
#
_cell.length_a   1.000
_cell.length_b   1.000
_cell.length_c   1.000
_cell.angle_alpha   90.00
_cell.angle_beta   90.00
_cell.angle_gamma   90.00
#
_symmetry.space_group_name_H-M   'P 1'
#
loop_
_entity.id
_entity.type
_entity.pdbx_description
1 polymer ?
#
loop_
_entity_poly.entity_id
_entity_poly.type
_entity_poly.pdbx_seq_one_letter_code
_entity_poly.pdbx_strand_id
1 'polypeptide(L)' 'MRLKPPVSFDEAYRSLAQNAVLTWGTSAAARMDPQLQSIACAMETVSALDIPDSVEPLFGENIDIDLLAEA' A
#
# COMPACT_ATOMS: atom_id res chain seq x y z
N MET A 1 -17.82 -1.43 -7.28
CA MET A 1 -16.96 -2.62 -7.31
C MET A 1 -16.26 -2.72 -5.97
N ARG A 2 -16.70 -3.62 -5.07
CA ARG A 2 -16.05 -3.81 -3.76
C ARG A 2 -14.62 -4.30 -4.01
N LEU A 3 -13.64 -3.41 -3.86
CA LEU A 3 -12.24 -3.81 -3.81
C LEU A 3 -12.14 -4.88 -2.72
N LYS A 4 -11.39 -5.95 -3.01
CA LYS A 4 -11.27 -7.20 -2.24
C LYS A 4 -11.19 -6.97 -0.72
N PRO A 5 -11.52 -7.97 0.13
CA PRO A 5 -11.49 -7.81 1.58
C PRO A 5 -10.19 -7.13 2.06
N PRO A 6 -10.26 -6.30 3.12
CA PRO A 6 -9.10 -5.63 3.67
C PRO A 6 -7.98 -6.63 3.92
N VAL A 7 -6.74 -6.22 3.64
CA VAL A 7 -5.55 -7.03 3.86
C VAL A 7 -5.12 -6.82 5.31
N SER A 8 -4.89 -7.91 6.04
CA SER A 8 -4.36 -7.80 7.40
C SER A 8 -2.88 -7.39 7.41
N PHE A 9 -2.42 -6.78 8.50
CA PHE A 9 -1.00 -6.49 8.71
C PHE A 9 -0.10 -7.72 8.43
N ASP A 10 -0.45 -8.89 8.98
CA ASP A 10 0.35 -10.12 8.87
C ASP A 10 0.47 -10.62 7.43
N GLU A 11 -0.61 -10.52 6.64
CA GLU A 11 -0.60 -10.90 5.23
C GLU A 11 0.26 -9.94 4.40
N ALA A 12 0.09 -8.63 4.63
CA ALA A 12 0.86 -7.59 3.96
C ALA A 12 2.36 -7.73 4.28
N TYR A 13 2.70 -7.82 5.56
CA TYR A 13 4.08 -7.98 6.02
C TYR A 13 4.73 -9.25 5.48
N ARG A 14 4.04 -10.40 5.52
CA ARG A 14 4.56 -11.66 4.97
C ARG A 14 4.88 -11.53 3.49
N SER A 15 3.97 -10.93 2.71
CA SER A 15 4.19 -10.71 1.28
C SER A 15 5.38 -9.78 1.04
N LEU A 16 5.46 -8.66 1.75
CA LEU A 16 6.56 -7.70 1.64
C LEU A 16 7.91 -8.31 2.03
N ALA A 17 7.98 -9.06 3.12
CA ALA A 17 9.19 -9.72 3.58
C ALA A 17 9.68 -10.79 2.59
N GLN A 18 8.76 -11.60 2.04
CA GLN A 18 9.12 -12.58 1.00
C GLN A 18 9.68 -11.91 -0.26
N ASN A 19 9.02 -10.85 -0.74
CA ASN A 19 9.50 -10.09 -1.89
C ASN A 19 10.85 -9.42 -1.60
N ALA A 20 11.03 -8.83 -0.41
CA ALA A 20 12.28 -8.20 -0.04
C ALA A 20 13.46 -9.17 -0.02
N VAL A 21 13.25 -10.40 0.48
CA VAL A 21 14.26 -11.47 0.44
C VAL A 21 14.57 -11.87 -1.01
N LEU A 22 13.55 -12.02 -1.87
CA LEU A 22 13.75 -12.37 -3.27
C LEU A 22 14.49 -11.29 -4.06
N THR A 23 14.23 -10.01 -3.79
CA THR A 23 14.80 -8.89 -4.53
C THR A 23 16.18 -8.48 -4.02
N TRP A 24 16.39 -8.42 -2.70
CA TRP A 24 17.60 -7.85 -2.10
C TRP A 24 18.41 -8.84 -1.25
N GLY A 25 17.90 -10.06 -1.06
CA GLY A 25 18.53 -11.08 -0.20
C GLY A 25 18.27 -10.87 1.28
N THR A 26 18.50 -11.93 2.07
CA THR A 26 18.13 -12.00 3.50
C THR A 26 18.72 -10.87 4.34
N SER A 27 20.01 -10.56 4.16
CA SER A 27 20.69 -9.55 4.98
C SER A 27 20.18 -8.13 4.72
N ALA A 28 19.79 -7.82 3.49
CA ALA A 28 19.23 -6.51 3.15
C ALA A 28 17.78 -6.40 3.61
N ALA A 29 16.97 -7.44 3.37
CA ALA A 29 15.59 -7.53 3.83
C ALA A 29 15.49 -7.35 5.35
N ALA A 30 16.38 -7.98 6.12
CA ALA A 30 16.40 -7.85 7.59
C ALA A 30 16.68 -6.41 8.07
N ARG A 31 17.49 -5.63 7.33
CA ARG A 31 17.72 -4.21 7.67
C ARG A 31 16.53 -3.31 7.36
N MET A 32 15.63 -3.77 6.49
CA MET A 32 14.44 -3.05 6.07
C MET A 32 13.21 -3.43 6.90
N ASP A 33 13.35 -4.32 7.88
CA ASP A 33 12.23 -4.85 8.65
C ASP A 33 11.31 -3.76 9.24
N PRO A 34 11.82 -2.68 9.86
CA PRO A 34 10.96 -1.61 10.35
C PRO A 34 10.16 -0.91 9.25
N GLN A 35 10.75 -0.74 8.06
CA GLN A 35 10.09 -0.15 6.91
C GLN A 35 9.02 -1.09 6.35
N LEU A 36 9.29 -2.41 6.29
CA LEU A 36 8.32 -3.40 5.82
C LEU A 36 7.12 -3.47 6.76
N GLN A 37 7.33 -3.42 8.08
CA GLN A 37 6.25 -3.31 9.06
C GLN A 37 5.45 -2.01 8.89
N SER A 38 6.13 -0.88 8.69
CA SER A 38 5.45 0.41 8.49
C SER A 38 4.59 0.42 7.23
N ILE A 39 5.07 -0.18 6.14
CA ILE A 39 4.30 -0.32 4.89
C ILE A 39 3.13 -1.28 5.08
N ALA A 40 3.31 -2.39 5.79
CA ALA A 40 2.24 -3.34 6.08
C ALA A 40 1.10 -2.68 6.88
N CYS A 41 1.42 -1.86 7.86
CA CYS A 41 0.45 -1.07 8.62
C CYS A 41 -0.33 -0.09 7.72
N ALA A 42 0.37 0.60 6.80
CA ALA A 42 -0.27 1.49 5.84
C ALA A 42 -1.20 0.72 4.88
N MET A 43 -0.79 -0.45 4.41
CA MET A 43 -1.60 -1.32 3.54
C MET A 43 -2.88 -1.77 4.24
N GLU A 44 -2.79 -2.20 5.51
CA GLU A 44 -3.97 -2.57 6.31
C GLU A 44 -4.93 -1.39 6.42
N THR A 45 -4.42 -0.22 6.80
CA THR A 45 -5.23 0.99 6.98
C THR A 45 -5.92 1.40 5.67
N VAL A 46 -5.19 1.47 4.56
CA VAL A 46 -5.74 1.92 3.27
C VAL A 46 -6.70 0.90 2.68
N SER A 47 -6.42 -0.40 2.82
CA SER A 47 -7.30 -1.46 2.30
C SER A 47 -8.62 -1.58 3.05
N ALA A 48 -8.69 -1.06 4.29
CA ALA A 48 -9.90 -1.01 5.09
C ALA A 48 -10.80 0.20 4.78
N LEU A 49 -10.37 1.13 3.92
CA LEU A 49 -11.17 2.29 3.55
C LEU A 49 -12.41 1.87 2.77
N ASP A 50 -13.57 2.33 3.24
CA ASP A 50 -14.84 2.17 2.53
C ASP A 50 -14.93 3.25 1.43
N ILE A 51 -14.46 2.89 0.23
CA ILE A 51 -14.44 3.78 -0.92
C ILE A 51 -15.77 3.59 -1.68
N PRO A 52 -16.57 4.66 -1.88
CA PRO A 52 -17.81 4.57 -2.64
C PRO A 52 -17.56 4.08 -4.06
N ASP A 53 -18.46 3.25 -4.58
CA ASP A 53 -18.39 2.71 -5.95
C ASP A 53 -18.39 3.79 -7.04
N SER A 54 -18.83 5.02 -6.71
CA SER A 54 -18.82 6.18 -7.60
C SER A 54 -17.46 6.87 -7.71
N VAL A 55 -16.49 6.50 -6.87
CA VAL A 55 -15.13 7.03 -6.93
C VAL A 55 -14.35 6.23 -7.96
N GLU A 56 -14.00 6.86 -9.08
CA GLU A 56 -13.15 6.25 -10.09
C GLU A 56 -11.69 6.23 -9.59
N PRO A 57 -10.97 5.11 -9.73
CA PRO A 57 -9.55 5.09 -9.41
C PRO A 57 -8.78 5.94 -10.43
N LEU A 58 -7.88 6.77 -9.94
CA LEU A 58 -7.01 7.56 -10.81
C LEU A 58 -5.99 6.65 -11.48
N PHE A 59 -6.09 6.50 -12.80
CA PHE A 59 -5.14 5.78 -13.62
C PHE A 59 -4.48 6.74 -14.62
N GLY A 60 -3.20 7.08 -14.40
CA GLY A 60 -2.32 7.59 -15.46
C GLY A 60 -2.42 9.04 -15.91
N GLU A 61 -3.27 9.89 -15.31
CA GLU A 61 -3.30 11.33 -15.62
C GLU A 61 -2.44 12.12 -14.62
N ASN A 62 -1.60 13.03 -15.13
CA ASN A 62 -0.76 13.89 -14.31
C ASN A 62 -1.63 14.63 -13.28
N ILE A 63 -1.23 14.59 -12.01
CA ILE A 63 -1.83 15.42 -10.96
C ILE A 63 -1.60 16.87 -11.37
N ASP A 64 -2.64 17.55 -11.84
CA ASP A 64 -2.61 19.00 -11.99
C ASP A 64 -2.74 19.59 -10.59
N ILE A 65 -1.59 19.86 -9.95
CA ILE A 65 -1.48 20.27 -8.55
C ILE A 65 -2.25 21.58 -8.30
N ASP A 66 -2.54 22.33 -9.36
CA ASP A 66 -3.28 23.59 -9.31
C ASP A 66 -4.78 23.42 -8.96
N LEU A 67 -5.36 22.22 -9.12
CA LEU A 67 -6.76 21.95 -8.73
C LEU A 67 -6.98 21.65 -7.24
N LEU A 68 -5.91 21.42 -6.46
CA LEU A 68 -5.99 21.13 -5.03
C LEU A 68 -5.87 22.38 -4.14
N ALA A 69 -5.66 23.55 -4.73
CA ALA A 69 -5.48 24.81 -4.00
C ALA A 69 -6.79 25.58 -3.73
N GLU A 70 -7.92 25.14 -4.28
CA GLU A 70 -9.22 25.84 -4.17
C GLU A 70 -10.35 25.04 -3.48
N ALA A 71 -10.05 23.92 -2.82
CA ALA A 71 -11.01 23.15 -2.01
C ALA A 71 -10.72 23.26 -0.50
#